data_AF-A0A485KYK9-F1
#
_entry.id   AF-A0A485KYK9-F1
#
_cell.length_a   1.000
_cell.length_b   1.000
_cell.length_c   1.000
_cell.angle_alpha   90.00
_cell.angle_beta   90.00
_cell.angle_gamma   90.00
#
_symmetry.space_group_name_H-M   'P 1'
#
loop_
_entity.id
_entity.type
_entity.pdbx_description
1 polymer ?
#
loop_
_entity_poly.entity_id
_entity_poly.type
_entity_poly.pdbx_seq_one_letter_code
_entity_poly.pdbx_strand_id
1 'polypeptide(L)'
;MTMPPMEFLRSTTASLAKAIAQIEVHAMEAETKQAEWQELEARVQANLANAPHLITLDVGGTIFRMSKETQLAVDGSYFHAMLGSGHWKPDADDA
;
A
#
# COMPACT_ATOMS: atom_id res chain seq x y z
N MET A 1 -47.41 16.49 30.93
CA MET A 1 -47.41 15.28 31.77
C MET A 1 -45.96 14.99 32.13
N THR A 2 -45.54 15.28 33.35
CA THR A 2 -44.15 15.14 33.81
C THR A 2 -43.87 13.67 34.11
N MET A 3 -42.83 13.10 33.50
CA MET A 3 -42.40 11.73 33.80
C MET A 3 -41.96 11.61 35.28
N PRO A 4 -42.31 10.51 35.96
CA PRO A 4 -41.87 10.29 37.34
C PRO A 4 -40.34 10.05 37.39
N PRO A 5 -39.67 10.43 38.49
CA PRO A 5 -38.20 10.49 38.57
C PRO A 5 -37.49 9.15 38.32
N MET A 6 -38.11 8.02 38.66
CA MET A 6 -37.55 6.69 38.41
C MET A 6 -37.52 6.31 36.92
N GLU A 7 -38.50 6.76 36.14
CA GLU A 7 -38.55 6.51 34.69
C GLU A 7 -37.53 7.37 33.94
N PHE A 8 -37.28 8.60 34.42
CA PHE A 8 -36.20 9.44 33.91
C PHE A 8 -34.81 8.81 34.13
N LEU A 9 -34.55 8.27 35.33
CA LEU A 9 -33.28 7.59 35.63
C LEU A 9 -33.08 6.34 34.76
N ARG A 10 -34.14 5.57 34.51
CA ARG A 10 -34.11 4.40 33.63
C ARG A 10 -33.87 4.77 32.16
N SER A 11 -34.55 5.81 31.68
CA SER A 11 -34.40 6.28 30.31
C SER A 11 -32.98 6.79 30.04
N THR A 12 -32.43 7.56 30.99
CA THR A 12 -31.06 8.09 30.88
C THR A 12 -30.02 6.98 30.94
N THR A 13 -30.14 6.01 31.85
CA THR A 13 -29.23 4.85 31.90
C THR A 13 -29.29 3.99 30.64
N ALA A 14 -30.49 3.73 30.09
CA ALA A 14 -30.64 3.01 28.83
C ALA A 14 -30.02 3.77 27.64
N SER A 15 -30.20 5.09 27.58
CA SER A 15 -29.59 5.93 26.56
C SER A 15 -28.06 5.93 26.64
N LEU A 16 -27.51 5.96 27.87
CA LEU A 16 -26.07 5.95 28.09
C LEU A 16 -25.45 4.61 27.69
N ALA A 17 -26.07 3.50 28.06
CA ALA A 17 -25.66 2.16 27.65
C ALA A 17 -25.66 2.00 26.12
N LYS A 18 -26.69 2.54 25.45
CA LYS A 18 -26.75 2.55 23.98
C LYS A 18 -25.63 3.37 23.36
N ALA A 19 -25.32 4.54 23.91
CA ALA A 19 -24.23 5.37 23.42
C ALA A 19 -22.86 4.70 23.57
N ILE A 20 -22.62 4.02 24.69
CA ILE A 20 -21.38 3.24 24.92
C ILE A 20 -21.26 2.13 23.87
N ALA A 21 -22.31 1.34 23.66
CA ALA A 21 -22.29 0.28 22.65
C ALA A 21 -22.05 0.81 21.23
N GLN A 22 -22.58 1.98 20.89
CA GLN A 22 -22.32 2.62 19.60
C GLN A 22 -20.86 3.06 19.46
N ILE A 23 -20.26 3.60 20.52
CA ILE A 23 -18.85 3.98 20.53
C ILE A 23 -17.97 2.75 20.33
N GLU A 24 -18.27 1.64 21.00
CA GLU A 24 -17.52 0.38 20.87
C GLU A 24 -17.55 -0.16 19.42
N VAL A 25 -18.74 -0.15 18.80
CA VAL A 25 -18.88 -0.56 17.38
C VAL A 25 -18.06 0.34 16.46
N HIS A 26 -18.16 1.66 16.63
CA HIS A 26 -17.43 2.62 15.80
C HIS A 26 -15.90 2.50 16.01
N ALA A 27 -15.46 2.20 17.24
CA ALA A 27 -14.05 1.95 17.54
C ALA A 27 -13.55 0.71 16.79
N MET A 28 -14.29 -0.40 16.82
CA MET A 28 -13.95 -1.61 16.05
C MET A 28 -13.89 -1.36 14.54
N GLU A 29 -14.84 -0.60 13.99
CA GLU A 29 -14.85 -0.25 12.56
C GLU A 29 -13.63 0.62 12.18
N ALA A 30 -13.26 1.56 13.06
CA ALA A 30 -12.09 2.40 12.85
C ALA A 30 -10.79 1.59 12.91
N GLU A 31 -10.65 0.69 13.87
CA GLU A 31 -9.51 -0.22 13.99
C GLU A 31 -9.36 -1.11 12.76
N THR A 32 -10.48 -1.65 12.25
CA THR A 32 -10.48 -2.48 11.04
C THR A 32 -9.98 -1.69 9.83
N LYS A 33 -10.52 -0.49 9.60
CA LYS A 33 -10.07 0.38 8.51
C LYS A 33 -8.61 0.78 8.68
N GLN A 34 -8.17 1.05 9.90
CA GLN A 34 -6.77 1.39 10.16
C GLN A 34 -5.83 0.24 9.78
N ALA A 35 -6.20 -1.01 10.08
CA ALA A 35 -5.43 -2.18 9.66
C ALA A 35 -5.36 -2.30 8.13
N GLU A 36 -6.48 -2.13 7.42
CA GLU A 36 -6.52 -2.13 5.95
C GLU A 36 -5.63 -1.04 5.34
N TRP A 37 -5.64 0.17 5.92
CA TRP A 37 -4.78 1.28 5.49
C TRP A 37 -3.30 0.98 5.71
N GLN A 38 -2.94 0.38 6.85
CA GLN A 38 -1.56 0.00 7.15
C GLN A 38 -1.06 -1.07 6.17
N GLU A 39 -1.88 -2.06 5.82
CA GLU A 39 -1.53 -3.05 4.81
C GLU A 39 -1.30 -2.41 3.43
N LEU A 40 -2.18 -1.49 3.03
CA LEU A 40 -2.04 -0.75 1.78
C LEU A 40 -0.75 0.09 1.76
N GLU A 41 -0.48 0.82 2.84
CA GLU A 41 0.74 1.63 2.96
C GLU A 41 1.99 0.75 2.88
N ALA A 42 2.01 -0.40 3.57
CA ALA A 42 3.12 -1.35 3.49
C ALA A 42 3.34 -1.86 2.06
N ARG A 43 2.26 -2.16 1.32
CA ARG A 43 2.34 -2.56 -0.09
C ARG A 43 2.87 -1.44 -0.98
N VAL A 44 2.42 -0.21 -0.77
CA VAL A 44 2.92 0.96 -1.52
C VAL A 44 4.40 1.19 -1.24
N GLN A 45 4.83 1.13 0.02
CA GLN A 45 6.23 1.29 0.41
C GLN A 45 7.11 0.18 -0.17
N ALA A 46 6.67 -1.08 -0.12
CA ALA A 46 7.38 -2.18 -0.76
C ALA A 46 7.50 -1.97 -2.28
N ASN A 47 6.43 -1.53 -2.94
CA ASN A 47 6.45 -1.23 -4.37
C ASN A 47 7.36 -0.04 -4.70
N LEU A 48 7.38 1.00 -3.88
CA LEU A 48 8.27 2.17 -4.04
C LEU A 48 9.73 1.81 -3.79
N ALA A 49 10.02 0.92 -2.83
CA ALA A 49 11.37 0.40 -2.61
C ALA A 49 11.87 -0.41 -3.83
N ASN A 50 10.95 -1.06 -4.56
CA ASN A 50 11.26 -1.79 -5.79
C ASN A 50 11.25 -0.90 -7.05
N ALA A 51 10.59 0.26 -7.02
CA ALA A 51 10.51 1.20 -8.13
C ALA A 51 11.87 1.71 -8.68
N PRO A 52 12.92 2.00 -7.86
CA PRO A 52 14.24 2.37 -8.38
C PRO A 52 14.94 1.24 -9.16
N HIS A 53 14.36 0.03 -9.20
CA HIS A 53 14.86 -1.08 -10.02
C HIS A 53 14.11 -1.21 -11.37
N LEU A 54 13.18 -0.32 -11.72
CA LEU A 54 12.54 -0.35 -13.03
C LEU A 54 13.49 0.18 -14.12
N ILE A 55 13.80 -0.68 -15.09
CA ILE A 55 14.55 -0.34 -16.30
C ILE A 55 13.53 -0.07 -17.41
N THR A 56 13.66 1.09 -18.05
CA THR A 56 12.92 1.41 -19.28
C THR A 56 13.83 1.11 -20.48
N LEU A 57 13.36 0.30 -21.41
CA LEU A 57 14.08 -0.07 -22.62
C LEU A 57 13.28 0.38 -23.85
N ASP A 58 13.92 1.15 -24.73
CA ASP A 58 13.39 1.43 -26.07
C ASP A 58 13.96 0.39 -27.04
N VAL A 59 13.07 -0.35 -27.72
CA VAL A 59 13.43 -1.31 -28.75
C VAL A 59 12.75 -0.91 -30.04
N GLY A 60 13.48 -0.19 -30.90
CA GLY A 60 12.99 0.24 -32.22
C GLY A 60 11.77 1.16 -32.16
N GLY A 61 11.65 2.00 -31.12
CA GLY A 61 10.54 2.91 -30.88
C GLY A 61 9.43 2.34 -30.00
N THR A 62 9.54 1.09 -29.55
CA THR A 62 8.60 0.48 -28.61
C THR A 62 9.18 0.48 -27.20
N ILE A 63 8.44 1.05 -26.24
CA ILE A 63 8.88 1.18 -24.85
C ILE A 63 8.46 -0.03 -24.02
N PHE A 64 9.43 -0.71 -23.43
CA PHE A 64 9.24 -1.76 -22.44
C PHE A 64 9.68 -1.28 -21.06
N ARG A 65 8.84 -1.52 -20.05
CA ARG A 65 9.18 -1.25 -18.63
C ARG A 65 9.13 -2.54 -17.85
N MET A 66 10.23 -2.87 -17.18
CA MET A 66 10.37 -4.08 -16.39
C MET A 66 11.39 -3.88 -15.27
N SER A 67 11.35 -4.70 -14.22
CA SER A 67 12.35 -4.61 -13.15
C SER A 67 13.70 -5.19 -13.58
N LYS A 68 14.78 -4.68 -12.99
CA LYS A 68 16.15 -5.17 -13.16
C LYS A 68 16.26 -6.65 -12.77
N GLU A 69 15.56 -7.07 -11.73
CA GLU A 69 15.49 -8.47 -11.33
C GLU A 69 14.89 -9.35 -12.43
N THR A 70 13.81 -8.93 -13.09
CA THR A 70 13.26 -9.67 -14.23
C THR A 70 14.24 -9.75 -15.40
N GLN A 71 15.00 -8.68 -15.67
CA GLN A 71 16.04 -8.70 -16.71
C GLN A 71 17.24 -9.60 -16.36
N LEU A 72 17.55 -9.76 -15.07
CA LEU A 72 18.66 -10.57 -14.58
C LEU A 72 18.26 -12.00 -14.17
N ALA A 73 16.97 -12.34 -14.20
CA ALA A 73 16.44 -13.61 -13.68
C ALA A 73 16.97 -14.86 -14.41
N VAL A 74 17.49 -14.70 -15.63
CA VAL A 74 18.07 -15.78 -16.43
C VAL A 74 19.57 -15.60 -16.51
N ASP A 75 20.30 -16.38 -15.70
CA ASP A 75 21.76 -16.46 -15.74
C ASP A 75 22.25 -16.78 -17.16
N GLY A 76 23.25 -16.02 -17.63
CA GLY A 76 23.84 -16.16 -18.96
C GLY A 76 23.00 -15.60 -20.12
N SER A 77 21.81 -15.02 -19.85
CA SER A 77 21.06 -14.28 -20.86
C SER A 77 21.78 -13.01 -21.32
N TYR A 78 21.38 -12.48 -22.48
CA TYR A 78 21.92 -11.23 -23.03
C TYR A 78 21.85 -10.07 -22.04
N PHE A 79 20.71 -9.89 -21.37
CA PHE A 79 20.53 -8.87 -20.33
C PHE A 79 21.36 -9.14 -19.08
N HIS A 80 21.50 -10.41 -18.66
CA HIS A 80 22.37 -10.79 -17.56
C HIS A 80 23.85 -10.41 -17.82
N ALA A 81 24.37 -10.71 -19.02
CA ALA A 81 25.74 -10.36 -19.38
C ALA A 81 25.96 -8.84 -19.52
N MET A 82 25.00 -8.14 -20.13
CA MET A 82 25.11 -6.70 -20.42
C MET A 82 24.91 -5.82 -19.18
N LEU A 83 23.95 -6.17 -18.32
CA LEU A 83 23.55 -5.37 -17.16
C LEU A 83 24.16 -5.85 -15.84
N GLY A 84 24.56 -7.13 -15.76
CA GLY A 84 25.11 -7.72 -14.54
C GLY A 84 26.47 -7.13 -14.15
N SER A 85 27.25 -6.63 -15.12
CA SER A 85 28.58 -6.07 -14.87
C SER A 85 28.58 -4.60 -14.42
N GLY A 86 27.48 -3.88 -14.60
CA GLY A 86 27.38 -2.44 -14.28
C GLY A 86 28.18 -1.49 -15.18
N HIS A 87 28.92 -2.00 -16.17
CA HIS A 87 29.74 -1.19 -17.09
C HIS A 87 28.97 -0.66 -18.31
N TRP A 88 27.80 -1.23 -18.60
CA TRP A 88 27.00 -0.79 -19.74
C TRP A 88 26.30 0.53 -19.44
N LYS A 89 26.53 1.53 -20.30
CA LYS A 89 25.87 2.83 -20.30
C LYS A 89 25.05 2.95 -21.60
N PRO A 90 23.72 2.76 -21.56
CA PRO A 90 22.88 2.86 -22.75
C PRO A 90 22.83 4.29 -23.33
N ASP A 91 23.02 5.30 -22.48
CA ASP A 91 23.11 6.72 -22.86
C ASP A 91 24.55 7.19 -23.10
N ALA A 92 25.50 6.28 -23.34
CA ALA A 92 26.80 6.69 -23.87
C ALA A 92 26.57 7.11 -25.33
N ASP A 93 26.25 8.39 -25.50
CA ASP A 93 26.23 9.10 -26.77
C ASP A 93 27.46 8.67 -27.59
N ASP A 94 27.22 8.13 -28.79
CA ASP A 94 28.22 8.02 -29.84
C ASP A 94 28.54 9.46 -30.28
N ALA A 95 29.44 10.12 -29.54
CA ALA A 95 30.01 11.42 -29.88
C ALA A 95 31.52 11.30 -30.10
#